data_AF-A0A519KTF5-F1
#
_entry.id   AF-A0A519KTF5-F1
#
_cell.length_a   1.000
_cell.length_b   1.000
_cell.length_c   1.000
_cell.angle_alpha   90.00
_cell.angle_beta   90.00
_cell.angle_gamma   90.00
#
_symmetry.space_group_name_H-M   'P 1'
#
loop_
_entity.id
_entity.type
_entity.pdbx_description
1 polymer ?
#
loop_
_entity_poly.entity_id
_entity_poly.type
_entity_poly.pdbx_seq_one_letter_code
_entity_poly.pdbx_strand_id
1 'polypeptide(L)' 'GRLTFRGEAASAPFAYMGVHICRPDYVADGPEGAFSLSPFWRRSAAEGRLYGCVLDGDWMHVGDPQARDAAEAKLA' A
#
# COMPACT_ATOMS: atom_id res chain seq x y z
N GLY A 1 -9.17 -9.46 4.82
CA GLY A 1 -8.77 -10.83 4.42
C GLY A 1 -7.25 -10.93 4.26
N ARG A 2 -6.69 -12.14 4.11
CA ARG A 2 -5.25 -12.36 3.86
C ARG A 2 -4.89 -11.95 2.43
N LEU A 3 -3.75 -11.28 2.25
CA LEU A 3 -3.30 -10.77 0.95
C LEU A 3 -2.06 -11.51 0.44
N THR A 4 -1.89 -11.52 -0.88
CA THR A 4 -0.68 -11.97 -1.57
C THR A 4 -0.24 -10.93 -2.60
N PHE A 5 1.04 -10.97 -2.98
CA PHE A 5 1.53 -10.16 -4.08
C PHE A 5 1.07 -10.77 -5.42
N ARG A 6 0.83 -9.91 -6.42
CA ARG A 6 0.40 -10.30 -7.78
C ARG A 6 1.29 -11.38 -8.43
N GLY A 7 2.59 -11.36 -8.14
CA GLY A 7 3.56 -12.22 -8.82
C GLY A 7 3.57 -11.93 -10.33
N GLU A 8 3.52 -12.99 -11.13
CA GLU A 8 3.51 -12.93 -12.60
C GLU A 8 2.10 -12.77 -13.20
N ALA A 9 1.05 -12.70 -12.38
CA ALA A 9 -0.30 -12.52 -12.90
C ALA A 9 -0.44 -11.18 -13.66
N ALA A 10 -1.22 -11.20 -14.75
CA ALA A 10 -1.41 -10.04 -15.62
C ALA A 10 -2.14 -8.87 -14.92
N SER A 11 -2.97 -9.15 -13.92
CA SER A 11 -3.71 -8.15 -13.14
C SER A 11 -3.83 -8.57 -11.66
N ALA A 12 -4.21 -7.61 -10.82
CA ALA A 12 -4.55 -7.85 -9.43
C ALA A 12 -5.85 -7.09 -9.11
N PRO A 13 -6.73 -7.64 -8.25
CA PRO A 13 -7.99 -6.99 -7.90
C PRO A 13 -7.80 -5.77 -6.97
N PHE A 14 -6.63 -5.62 -6.35
CA PHE A 14 -6.36 -4.59 -5.36
C PHE A 14 -5.00 -3.91 -5.62
N ALA A 15 -4.93 -2.62 -5.28
CA ALA A 15 -3.70 -1.84 -5.21
C ALA A 15 -3.49 -1.32 -3.77
N TYR A 16 -2.24 -1.05 -3.38
CA TYR A 16 -1.96 -0.41 -2.10
C TYR A 16 -2.23 1.09 -2.18
N MET A 17 -3.06 1.59 -1.26
CA MET A 17 -3.65 2.94 -1.34
C MET A 17 -3.01 3.95 -0.38
N GLY A 18 -1.85 3.62 0.21
CA GLY A 18 -1.08 4.56 1.04
C GLY A 18 -1.31 4.48 2.55
N VAL A 19 -2.20 3.59 3.04
CA VAL A 19 -2.46 3.41 4.48
C VAL A 19 -1.96 2.05 4.95
N HIS A 20 -1.16 2.05 6.01
CA HIS A 20 -0.58 0.85 6.61
C HIS A 20 -0.68 0.92 8.13
N ILE A 21 -1.28 -0.12 8.74
CA ILE A 21 -1.34 -0.30 10.19
C ILE A 21 -0.39 -1.44 10.54
N CYS A 22 0.57 -1.18 11.41
CA CYS A 22 1.57 -2.17 11.81
C CYS A 22 1.97 -1.98 13.28
N ARG A 23 2.70 -2.97 13.80
CA ARG A 23 3.33 -2.83 15.12
C ARG A 23 4.46 -1.78 15.04
N PRO A 24 4.76 -1.07 16.15
CA PRO A 24 5.85 -0.10 16.16
C PRO A 24 7.22 -0.67 15.77
N ASP A 25 7.45 -1.97 16.02
CA ASP A 25 8.68 -2.70 15.76
C ASP A 25 8.74 -3.34 14.36
N TYR A 26 7.78 -3.08 13.47
CA TYR A 26 7.62 -3.82 12.20
C TYR A 26 8.85 -3.78 11.27
N VAL A 27 9.65 -2.72 11.35
CA VAL A 27 10.85 -2.49 10.55
C VAL A 27 12.13 -2.43 11.39
N ALA A 28 12.10 -2.93 12.63
CA ALA A 28 13.23 -2.83 13.56
C ALA A 28 14.54 -3.42 13.00
N ASP A 29 14.44 -4.51 12.22
CA ASP A 29 15.58 -5.17 11.56
C ASP A 29 15.83 -4.65 10.13
N GLY A 30 15.45 -3.41 9.86
CA GLY A 30 15.61 -2.78 8.55
C GLY A 30 17.04 -2.30 8.27
N PRO A 31 17.35 -2.02 6.99
CA PRO A 31 18.64 -1.45 6.62
C PRO A 31 18.77 -0.02 7.17
N GLU A 32 20.01 0.42 7.41
CA GLU A 32 20.28 1.82 7.69
C GLU A 32 20.00 2.70 6.46
N GLY A 33 19.45 3.89 6.69
CA GLY A 33 19.14 4.87 5.65
C GLY A 33 17.75 4.70 5.01
N ALA A 34 17.59 5.19 3.78
CA ALA A 34 16.32 5.13 3.07
C ALA A 34 16.03 3.71 2.56
N PHE A 35 14.81 3.22 2.77
CA PHE A 35 14.42 1.88 2.35
C PHE A 35 12.95 1.78 1.92
N SER A 36 12.61 0.67 1.26
CA SER A 36 11.24 0.34 0.86
C SER A 36 10.55 -0.53 1.89
N LEU A 37 9.24 -0.35 2.07
CA LEU A 37 8.40 -1.28 2.87
C LEU A 37 8.08 -2.59 2.14
N SER A 38 8.25 -2.63 0.81
CA SER A 38 7.88 -3.80 -0.02
C SER A 38 8.52 -5.12 0.44
N PRO A 39 9.83 -5.18 0.79
CA PRO A 39 10.45 -6.40 1.33
C PRO A 39 9.81 -6.90 2.63
N PHE A 40 9.42 -6.01 3.54
CA PHE A 40 8.77 -6.39 4.80
C PHE A 40 7.38 -6.95 4.56
N TRP A 41 6.59 -6.31 3.70
CA TRP A 41 5.29 -6.83 3.28
C TRP A 41 5.40 -8.20 2.62
N ARG A 42 6.42 -8.43 1.77
CA ARG A 42 6.67 -9.73 1.15
C ARG A 42 6.99 -10.80 2.19
N ARG A 43 7.81 -10.48 3.19
CA ARG A 43 8.09 -11.38 4.33
C ARG A 43 6.80 -11.70 5.10
N SER A 44 6.03 -10.67 5.44
CA SER A 44 4.73 -10.86 6.11
C SER A 44 3.74 -11.65 5.27
N ALA A 45 3.74 -11.50 3.93
CA ALA A 45 2.90 -12.31 3.04
C ALA A 45 3.31 -13.79 3.03
N ALA A 46 4.62 -14.08 3.06
CA ALA A 46 5.13 -15.44 3.14
C ALA A 46 4.78 -16.13 4.48
N GLU A 47 4.84 -15.40 5.59
CA GLU A 47 4.31 -15.81 6.90
C GLU A 47 2.76 -15.75 6.95
N GLY A 48 2.17 -15.22 5.88
CA GLY A 48 0.86 -14.59 5.73
C GLY A 48 0.21 -14.01 6.97
N ARG A 49 0.99 -13.12 7.54
CA ARG A 49 0.59 -12.07 8.44
C ARG A 49 0.20 -10.78 7.69
N LEU A 50 0.19 -10.80 6.36
CA LEU A 50 -0.28 -9.68 5.54
C LEU A 50 -1.80 -9.77 5.34
N TYR A 51 -2.52 -8.76 5.84
CA TYR A 51 -3.97 -8.62 5.72
C TYR A 51 -4.35 -7.28 5.11
N GLY A 52 -5.50 -7.24 4.46
CA GLY A 52 -6.06 -6.03 3.85
C GLY A 52 -7.51 -5.79 4.24
N CYS A 53 -7.87 -4.51 4.24
CA CYS A 53 -9.23 -4.00 4.23
C CYS A 53 -9.44 -3.30 2.87
N VAL A 54 -10.53 -3.62 2.18
CA VAL A 54 -10.87 -2.95 0.91
C VAL A 54 -11.44 -1.58 1.26
N LEU A 55 -10.93 -0.53 0.62
CA LEU A 55 -11.51 0.80 0.76
C LEU A 55 -12.90 0.82 0.11
N ASP A 56 -13.89 1.24 0.88
CA ASP A 56 -15.20 1.61 0.37
C ASP A 56 -15.26 3.14 0.27
N GLY A 57 -14.84 3.67 -0.88
CA GLY A 57 -14.72 5.10 -1.10
C GLY A 57 -13.86 5.46 -2.29
N ASP A 58 -13.83 6.76 -2.60
CA ASP A 58 -12.97 7.32 -3.64
C ASP A 58 -11.51 7.40 -3.16
N TRP A 59 -10.58 7.22 -4.10
CA TRP A 59 -9.16 7.42 -3.86
C TRP A 59 -8.49 8.06 -5.06
N MET A 60 -7.56 8.95 -4.77
CA MET A 60 -6.84 9.71 -5.79
C MET A 60 -5.38 9.83 -5.39
N HIS A 61 -4.47 9.57 -6.34
CA HIS A 61 -3.05 9.84 -6.16
C HIS A 61 -2.76 11.30 -6.48
N VAL A 62 -2.61 12.13 -5.45
CA VAL A 62 -2.33 13.57 -5.60
C VAL A 62 -0.82 13.81 -5.52
N GLY A 63 -0.11 13.49 -6.59
CA GLY A 63 1.35 13.58 -6.67
C GLY A 63 1.90 14.82 -7.37
N ASP A 64 1.05 15.56 -8.08
CA ASP A 64 1.42 16.71 -8.90
C ASP A 64 0.29 17.76 -8.95
N PRO A 65 0.54 18.98 -9.48
CA PRO A 65 -0.46 20.04 -9.52
C PRO A 65 -1.73 19.70 -10.32
N GLN A 66 -1.61 18.96 -11.42
CA GLN A 66 -2.77 18.57 -12.23
C GLN A 66 -3.64 17.57 -11.46
N ALA A 67 -3.02 16.61 -10.77
CA ALA A 67 -3.71 15.66 -9.91
C ALA A 67 -4.40 16.33 -8.72
N ARG A 68 -3.83 17.42 -8.17
CA ARG A 68 -4.48 18.24 -7.15
C ARG A 68 -5.77 18.85 -7.69
N ASP A 69 -5.71 19.52 -8.84
CA ASP A 69 -6.89 20.19 -9.42
C ASP A 69 -8.00 19.18 -9.71
N ALA A 70 -7.64 17.97 -10.17
CA ALA A 70 -8.59 16.87 -10.35
C ALA A 70 -9.23 16.42 -9.01
N ALA A 71 -8.45 16.34 -7.93
CA ALA A 71 -8.96 15.99 -6.61
C ALA A 71 -9.88 17.07 -6.02
N GLU A 72 -9.53 18.35 -6.18
CA GLU A 72 -10.39 19.47 -5.78
C GLU A 72 -11.72 19.44 -6.54
N ALA A 73 -11.70 19.20 -7.85
CA ALA A 73 -12.91 19.11 -8.66
C ALA A 73 -13.83 17.94 -8.27
N LYS A 74 -13.27 16.83 -7.75
CA LYS A 74 -14.04 15.67 -7.28
C LYS A 74 -14.75 15.93 -5.94
N LEU A 75 -14.27 16.89 -5.15
CA LEU A 75 -14.82 17.25 -3.85
C LEU A 75 -15.90 18.36 -3.90
N ALA A 76 -15.94 19.12 -5.00
CA ALA A 76 -16.90 20.20 -5.23
C ALA A 76 -18.29 19.68 -5.61
#